data_AF-A0A832AMB6-F1
#
_entry.id   AF-A0A832AMB6-F1
#
_cell.length_a   1.000
_cell.length_b   1.000
_cell.length_c   1.000
_cell.angle_alpha   90.00
_cell.angle_beta   90.00
_cell.angle_gamma   90.00
#
_symmetry.space_group_name_H-M   'P 1'
#
loop_
_entity.id
_entity.type
_entity.pdbx_description
1 polymer ?
#
loop_
_entity_poly.entity_id
_entity_poly.type
_entity_poly.pdbx_seq_one_letter_code
_entity_poly.pdbx_strand_id
1 'polypeptide(L)'
;MRAVPDPQLDVVYRPLGPAEVRSRVFPTTRRGLDPEAVRRFVEEVATALQASIDRESELARRLDDAERRAAEPELDEDTLTAAVGAETAKVLRAAHDAARDVVARAEARAAEIVAQAGSVLTERRREAEQEATRIRERARSEAGAVTESTTAQCRSMVDEAR
;
A
#
# COMPACT_ATOMS: atom_id res chain seq x y z
N MET A 1 -23.20 -3.05 3.81
CA MET A 1 -24.20 -2.50 2.85
C MET A 1 -25.06 -3.64 2.35
N ARG A 2 -26.32 -3.69 2.80
CA ARG A 2 -27.26 -4.77 2.46
C ARG A 2 -27.87 -4.43 1.11
N ALA A 3 -27.69 -5.29 0.10
CA ALA A 3 -28.36 -5.16 -1.18
C ALA A 3 -29.86 -5.10 -0.94
N VAL A 4 -30.50 -4.00 -1.35
CA VAL A 4 -31.95 -3.88 -1.38
C VAL A 4 -32.41 -4.78 -2.53
N PRO A 5 -33.17 -5.85 -2.26
CA PRO A 5 -33.70 -6.68 -3.32
C PRO A 5 -34.81 -5.88 -4.01
N ASP A 6 -34.60 -5.59 -5.29
CA ASP A 6 -35.58 -4.91 -6.14
C ASP A 6 -36.82 -5.81 -6.26
N PRO A 7 -37.97 -5.42 -5.69
CA PRO A 7 -39.12 -6.30 -5.62
C PRO A 7 -39.81 -6.31 -6.98
N GLN A 8 -39.56 -7.38 -7.73
CA GLN A 8 -40.51 -7.97 -8.69
C GLN A 8 -41.31 -6.96 -9.52
N LEU A 9 -40.67 -6.36 -10.54
CA LEU A 9 -41.38 -5.93 -11.74
C LEU A 9 -41.62 -7.13 -12.66
N ASP A 10 -42.24 -8.19 -12.12
CA ASP A 10 -42.72 -9.35 -12.88
C ASP A 10 -44.23 -9.22 -13.15
N VAL A 11 -44.70 -7.97 -13.26
CA VAL A 11 -45.89 -7.70 -14.06
C VAL A 11 -45.40 -7.76 -15.50
N VAL A 12 -45.68 -8.87 -16.18
CA VAL A 12 -45.57 -8.96 -17.64
C VAL A 12 -46.58 -7.96 -18.22
N TYR A 13 -46.22 -6.69 -18.19
CA TYR A 13 -46.89 -5.63 -18.92
C TYR A 13 -46.51 -5.90 -20.36
N ARG A 14 -47.27 -6.77 -21.03
CA ARG A 14 -47.14 -6.88 -22.48
C ARG A 14 -47.42 -5.48 -23.02
N PRO A 15 -46.41 -4.75 -23.52
CA PRO A 15 -46.63 -3.41 -24.01
C PRO A 15 -47.58 -3.54 -25.20
N LEU A 16 -48.64 -2.73 -25.22
CA LEU A 16 -49.54 -2.68 -26.36
C LEU A 16 -48.73 -2.32 -27.59
N GLY A 17 -48.79 -3.14 -28.65
CA GLY A 17 -48.06 -2.85 -29.88
C GLY A 17 -48.69 -1.67 -30.65
N PRO A 18 -47.92 -0.90 -31.44
CA PRO A 18 -48.46 0.17 -32.30
C PRO A 18 -49.65 -0.28 -33.17
N ALA A 19 -49.59 -1.50 -33.71
CA ALA A 19 -50.68 -2.09 -34.49
C ALA A 19 -51.90 -2.49 -33.64
N GLU A 20 -51.68 -2.93 -32.39
CA GLU A 20 -52.74 -3.27 -31.44
C GLU A 20 -53.47 -1.99 -30.98
N VAL A 21 -52.73 -0.89 -30.78
CA VAL A 21 -53.30 0.44 -30.50
C VAL A 21 -54.14 0.94 -31.68
N ARG A 22 -53.62 0.84 -32.91
CA ARG A 22 -54.31 1.28 -34.14
C ARG A 22 -55.61 0.52 -34.41
N SER A 23 -55.66 -0.76 -34.06
CA SER A 23 -56.82 -1.62 -34.27
C SER A 23 -57.83 -1.61 -33.11
N ARG A 24 -57.58 -0.81 -32.06
CA ARG A 24 -58.44 -0.76 -30.87
C ARG A 24 -59.80 -0.11 -31.18
N VAL A 25 -60.87 -0.83 -30.90
CA VAL A 25 -62.25 -0.35 -31.05
C VAL A 25 -62.78 0.16 -29.70
N PHE A 26 -63.41 1.33 -29.71
CA PHE A 26 -64.01 1.95 -28.52
C PHE A 26 -65.54 2.03 -28.68
N PRO A 27 -66.33 1.59 -27.67
CA PRO A 27 -67.79 1.68 -27.71
C PRO A 27 -68.28 3.14 -27.57
N THR A 28 -69.39 3.49 -28.21
CA THR A 28 -69.99 4.83 -28.14
C THR A 28 -71.05 4.92 -27.03
N THR A 29 -71.16 6.09 -26.38
CA THR A 29 -72.16 6.36 -25.34
C THR A 29 -72.85 7.71 -25.56
N ARG A 30 -74.05 7.92 -25.00
CA ARG A 30 -74.95 9.07 -25.26
C ARG A 30 -74.35 10.44 -24.90
N ARG A 31 -73.22 10.47 -24.17
CA ARG A 31 -72.40 11.66 -23.86
C ARG A 31 -70.90 11.35 -23.98
N GLY A 32 -70.50 10.66 -25.05
CA GLY A 32 -69.12 10.22 -25.30
C GLY A 32 -68.24 11.25 -26.02
N LEU A 33 -66.95 10.92 -26.14
CA LEU A 33 -65.99 11.64 -26.98
C LEU A 33 -66.32 11.47 -28.47
N ASP A 34 -65.98 12.46 -29.28
CA ASP A 34 -66.13 12.40 -30.74
C ASP A 34 -65.31 11.24 -31.33
N PRO A 35 -65.95 10.26 -32.00
CA PRO A 35 -65.26 9.11 -32.59
C PRO A 35 -64.17 9.48 -33.60
N GLU A 36 -64.31 10.60 -34.33
CA GLU A 36 -63.30 11.03 -35.30
C GLU A 36 -62.06 11.62 -34.61
N ALA A 37 -62.26 12.44 -33.57
CA ALA A 37 -61.17 12.91 -32.71
C ALA A 37 -60.43 11.75 -32.01
N VAL A 38 -61.14 10.73 -31.51
CA VAL A 38 -60.52 9.56 -30.88
C VAL A 38 -59.68 8.76 -31.89
N ARG A 39 -60.18 8.56 -33.12
CA ARG A 39 -59.44 7.83 -34.16
C ARG A 39 -58.13 8.52 -34.52
N ARG A 40 -58.17 9.85 -34.75
CA ARG A 40 -56.96 10.65 -35.03
C ARG A 40 -55.95 10.57 -33.89
N PHE A 41 -56.40 10.73 -32.65
CA PHE A 41 -55.53 10.62 -31.49
C PHE A 41 -54.88 9.22 -31.36
N VAL A 42 -55.64 8.15 -31.61
CA VAL A 42 -55.12 6.77 -31.59
C VAL A 42 -54.06 6.55 -32.69
N GLU A 43 -54.25 7.13 -33.87
CA GLU A 43 -53.27 7.09 -34.97
C GLU A 43 -51.97 7.84 -34.60
N GLU A 44 -52.09 9.02 -33.99
CA GLU A 44 -50.96 9.79 -33.49
C GLU A 44 -50.20 9.03 -32.40
N VAL A 45 -50.90 8.44 -31.43
CA VAL A 45 -50.30 7.64 -30.36
C VAL A 45 -49.61 6.40 -30.92
N ALA A 46 -50.25 5.68 -31.85
CA ALA A 46 -49.64 4.52 -32.49
C ALA A 46 -48.36 4.90 -33.25
N THR A 47 -48.35 6.06 -33.91
CA THR A 47 -47.17 6.58 -34.64
C THR A 47 -46.05 6.96 -33.67
N ALA A 48 -46.37 7.67 -32.59
CA ALA A 48 -45.41 8.05 -31.56
C ALA A 48 -44.80 6.82 -30.85
N LEU A 49 -45.62 5.79 -30.61
CA LEU A 49 -45.17 4.54 -30.02
C LEU A 49 -44.23 3.78 -30.95
N GLN A 50 -44.56 3.71 -32.25
CA GLN A 50 -43.67 3.11 -33.24
C GLN A 50 -42.31 3.83 -33.29
N ALA A 51 -42.31 5.16 -33.35
CA ALA A 51 -41.09 5.94 -33.36
C ALA A 51 -40.24 5.75 -32.09
N SER A 52 -40.89 5.52 -30.94
CA SER A 52 -40.21 5.23 -29.68
C SER A 52 -39.53 3.86 -29.70
N ILE A 53 -40.23 2.83 -30.16
CA ILE A 53 -39.69 1.46 -30.31
C ILE A 53 -38.51 1.44 -31.29
N ASP A 54 -38.63 2.14 -32.42
CA ASP A 54 -37.56 2.23 -33.42
C ASP A 54 -36.32 2.90 -32.82
N ARG A 55 -36.52 3.97 -32.04
CA ARG A 55 -35.44 4.67 -31.34
C ARG A 55 -34.79 3.81 -30.26
N GLU A 56 -35.57 3.08 -29.47
CA GLU A 56 -35.04 2.14 -28.48
C GLU A 56 -34.20 1.05 -29.15
N SER A 57 -34.69 0.48 -30.25
CA SER A 57 -33.96 -0.54 -31.03
C SER A 57 -32.65 -0.01 -31.62
N GLU A 58 -32.64 1.26 -32.06
CA GLU A 58 -31.43 1.93 -32.51
C GLU A 58 -30.44 2.19 -31.37
N LEU A 59 -30.92 2.67 -30.22
CA LEU A 59 -30.09 2.90 -29.04
C LEU A 59 -29.50 1.59 -28.50
N ALA A 60 -30.28 0.52 -28.47
CA ALA A 60 -29.81 -0.80 -28.05
C ALA A 60 -28.68 -1.32 -28.95
N ARG A 61 -28.82 -1.17 -30.28
CA ARG A 61 -27.75 -1.54 -31.23
C ARG A 61 -26.48 -0.70 -31.04
N ARG A 62 -26.65 0.61 -30.85
CA ARG A 62 -25.52 1.51 -30.61
C ARG A 62 -24.80 1.23 -29.29
N LEU A 63 -25.55 0.81 -28.27
CA LEU A 63 -25.00 0.39 -26.98
C LEU A 63 -24.18 -0.89 -27.16
N ASP A 64 -24.74 -1.93 -27.80
CA ASP A 64 -24.03 -3.18 -28.08
C ASP A 64 -22.74 -2.94 -28.88
N ASP A 65 -22.79 -2.11 -29.92
CA ASP A 65 -21.62 -1.73 -30.71
C ASP A 65 -20.59 -0.92 -29.91
N ALA A 66 -21.02 -0.14 -28.92
CA ALA A 66 -20.11 0.59 -28.04
C ALA A 66 -19.48 -0.33 -26.99
N GLU A 67 -20.27 -1.24 -26.41
CA GLU A 67 -19.82 -2.25 -25.46
C GLU A 67 -18.81 -3.20 -26.11
N ARG A 68 -19.08 -3.66 -27.35
CA ARG A 68 -18.14 -4.49 -28.12
C ARG A 68 -16.81 -3.78 -28.37
N ARG A 69 -16.83 -2.51 -28.76
CA ARG A 69 -15.60 -1.69 -28.93
C ARG A 69 -14.87 -1.43 -27.62
N ALA A 70 -15.59 -1.30 -26.51
CA ALA A 70 -14.98 -1.11 -25.19
C ALA A 70 -14.38 -2.41 -24.63
N ALA A 71 -14.92 -3.57 -25.00
CA ALA A 71 -14.39 -4.88 -24.62
C ALA A 71 -13.09 -5.24 -25.37
N GLU A 72 -12.93 -4.75 -26.59
CA GLU A 72 -11.70 -4.83 -27.37
C GLU A 72 -11.11 -3.44 -27.60
N PRO A 73 -10.58 -2.78 -26.55
CA PRO A 73 -9.88 -1.53 -26.74
C PRO A 73 -8.64 -1.82 -27.59
N GLU A 74 -8.49 -1.13 -28.73
CA GLU A 74 -7.22 -1.08 -29.46
C GLU A 74 -6.21 -0.39 -28.55
N LEU A 75 -5.49 -1.18 -27.76
CA LEU A 75 -4.38 -0.70 -26.94
C LEU A 75 -3.23 -0.40 -27.89
N ASP A 76 -3.04 0.89 -28.15
CA ASP A 76 -1.89 1.41 -28.88
C ASP A 76 -0.58 0.99 -28.18
N GLU A 77 0.30 0.33 -28.94
CA GLU A 77 1.56 -0.25 -28.44
C GLU A 77 2.50 0.83 -27.88
N ASP A 78 2.50 2.02 -28.47
CA ASP A 78 3.29 3.16 -28.02
C ASP A 78 2.82 3.65 -26.64
N THR A 79 1.50 3.77 -26.47
CA THR A 79 0.89 4.15 -25.19
C THR A 79 1.18 3.11 -24.09
N LEU A 80 1.10 1.82 -24.40
CA LEU A 80 1.40 0.75 -23.45
C LEU A 80 2.89 0.78 -23.05
N THR A 81 3.79 0.92 -24.03
CA THR A 81 5.24 0.99 -23.80
C THR A 81 5.60 2.19 -22.93
N ALA A 82 5.00 3.35 -23.19
CA ALA A 82 5.19 4.55 -22.37
C ALA A 82 4.73 4.33 -20.92
N ALA A 83 3.56 3.70 -20.71
CA ALA A 83 3.05 3.41 -19.37
C ALA A 83 3.96 2.44 -18.61
N VAL A 84 4.42 1.37 -19.27
CA VAL A 84 5.36 0.40 -18.67
C VAL A 84 6.71 1.04 -18.38
N GLY A 85 7.22 1.88 -19.28
CA GLY A 85 8.46 2.63 -19.07
C GLY A 85 8.38 3.58 -17.88
N ALA A 86 7.28 4.31 -17.76
CA ALA A 86 7.03 5.19 -16.63
C ALA A 86 6.97 4.42 -15.30
N GLU A 87 6.30 3.28 -15.28
CA GLU A 87 6.18 2.46 -14.07
C GLU A 87 7.50 1.79 -13.69
N THR A 88 8.24 1.28 -14.67
CA THR A 88 9.59 0.72 -14.46
C THR A 88 10.54 1.78 -13.88
N ALA A 89 10.47 3.02 -14.39
CA ALA A 89 11.27 4.11 -13.85
C ALA A 89 10.89 4.47 -12.40
N LYS A 90 9.60 4.37 -12.01
CA LYS A 90 9.18 4.55 -10.61
C LYS A 90 9.74 3.44 -9.72
N VAL A 91 9.63 2.18 -10.15
CA VAL A 91 10.18 1.03 -9.41
C VAL A 91 11.68 1.18 -9.21
N LEU A 92 12.43 1.54 -10.26
CA LEU A 92 13.88 1.75 -10.17
C LEU A 92 14.24 2.89 -9.19
N ARG A 93 13.52 4.01 -9.21
CA ARG A 93 13.73 5.11 -8.25
C ARG A 93 13.48 4.65 -6.82
N ALA A 94 12.36 3.97 -6.57
CA ALA A 94 12.03 3.45 -5.25
C ALA A 94 13.09 2.45 -4.74
N ALA A 95 13.57 1.56 -5.61
CA ALA A 95 14.64 0.63 -5.29
C ALA A 95 15.96 1.34 -4.94
N HIS A 96 16.34 2.37 -5.70
CA HIS A 96 17.53 3.17 -5.41
C HIS A 96 17.42 3.93 -4.09
N ASP A 97 16.28 4.52 -3.79
CA ASP A 97 16.07 5.25 -2.55
C ASP A 97 16.09 4.29 -1.34
N ALA A 98 15.46 3.13 -1.45
CA ALA A 98 15.54 2.09 -0.44
C ALA A 98 17.00 1.60 -0.24
N ALA A 99 17.76 1.39 -1.32
CA ALA A 99 19.15 0.99 -1.23
C ALA A 99 20.01 2.05 -0.51
N ARG A 100 19.82 3.34 -0.83
CA ARG A 100 20.52 4.45 -0.15
C ARG A 100 20.20 4.48 1.34
N ASP A 101 18.94 4.29 1.71
CA ASP A 101 18.49 4.25 3.09
C ASP A 101 19.08 3.04 3.86
N VAL A 102 19.18 1.87 3.22
CA VAL A 102 19.90 0.71 3.80
C VAL A 102 21.37 1.04 4.06
N VAL A 103 22.06 1.62 3.08
CA VAL A 103 23.48 2.00 3.21
C VAL A 103 23.67 3.03 4.33
N ALA A 104 22.87 4.09 4.36
CA ALA A 104 22.94 5.13 5.39
C ALA A 104 22.73 4.55 6.80
N ARG A 105 21.76 3.65 6.98
CA ARG A 105 21.55 2.96 8.26
C ARG A 105 22.72 2.05 8.63
N ALA A 106 23.27 1.32 7.68
CA ALA A 106 24.41 0.44 7.92
C ALA A 106 25.65 1.24 8.35
N GLU A 107 25.93 2.35 7.67
CA GLU A 107 27.03 3.27 8.01
C GLU A 107 26.84 3.88 9.41
N ALA A 108 25.63 4.37 9.73
CA ALA A 108 25.32 4.90 11.05
C ALA A 108 25.52 3.85 12.15
N ARG A 109 25.05 2.62 11.93
CA ARG A 109 25.21 1.52 12.89
C ARG A 109 26.67 1.10 13.05
N ALA A 110 27.43 1.06 11.96
CA ALA A 110 28.86 0.76 12.00
C ALA A 110 29.63 1.82 12.81
N ALA A 111 29.34 3.11 12.59
CA ALA A 111 29.94 4.20 13.34
C ALA A 111 29.61 4.11 14.85
N GLU A 112 28.38 3.77 15.20
CA GLU A 112 27.96 3.55 16.58
C GLU A 112 28.75 2.39 17.24
N ILE A 113 28.88 1.26 16.55
CA ILE A 113 29.62 0.10 17.05
C ILE A 113 31.10 0.44 17.27
N VAL A 114 31.72 1.17 16.33
CA VAL A 114 33.12 1.59 16.46
C VAL A 114 33.30 2.54 17.65
N ALA A 115 32.39 3.49 17.84
CA ALA A 115 32.43 4.40 18.98
C ALA A 115 32.26 3.65 20.32
N GLN A 116 31.31 2.72 20.40
CA GLN A 116 31.10 1.87 21.57
C GLN A 116 32.33 1.01 21.86
N ALA A 117 32.89 0.36 20.85
CA ALA A 117 34.11 -0.43 20.99
C ALA A 117 35.29 0.42 21.48
N GLY A 118 35.46 1.64 20.96
CA GLY A 118 36.48 2.59 21.41
C GLY A 118 36.33 2.99 22.88
N SER A 119 35.09 3.24 23.34
CA SER A 119 34.80 3.53 24.75
C SER A 119 35.13 2.34 25.65
N VAL A 120 34.71 1.13 25.26
CA VAL A 120 34.99 -0.10 26.03
C VAL A 120 36.48 -0.36 26.11
N LEU A 121 37.23 -0.20 25.01
CA LEU A 121 38.68 -0.39 24.99
C LEU A 121 39.40 0.61 25.89
N THR A 122 38.95 1.87 25.90
CA THR A 122 39.52 2.92 26.76
C THR A 122 39.29 2.59 28.23
N GLU A 123 38.08 2.16 28.59
CA GLU A 123 37.76 1.77 29.96
C GLU A 123 38.55 0.53 30.40
N ARG A 124 38.61 -0.51 29.57
CA ARG A 124 39.41 -1.71 29.85
C ARG A 124 40.89 -1.41 30.01
N ARG A 125 41.42 -0.49 29.19
CA ARG A 125 42.80 -0.04 29.31
C ARG A 125 43.04 0.68 30.63
N ARG A 126 42.13 1.58 31.03
CA ARG A 126 42.19 2.31 32.30
C ARG A 126 42.15 1.35 33.49
N GLU A 127 41.26 0.36 33.47
CA GLU A 127 41.16 -0.70 34.50
C GLU A 127 42.46 -1.51 34.59
N ALA A 128 43.00 -1.95 33.45
CA ALA A 128 44.23 -2.74 33.39
C ALA A 128 45.45 -1.94 33.89
N GLU A 129 45.55 -0.65 33.55
CA GLU A 129 46.62 0.24 34.01
C GLU A 129 46.57 0.48 35.52
N GLN A 130 45.35 0.63 36.08
CA GLN A 130 45.16 0.73 37.54
C GLN A 130 45.58 -0.55 38.24
N GLU A 131 45.15 -1.70 37.74
CA GLU A 131 45.48 -2.99 38.35
C GLU A 131 46.99 -3.28 38.27
N ALA A 132 47.62 -3.02 37.12
CA ALA A 132 49.07 -3.13 36.97
C ALA A 132 49.82 -2.20 37.93
N THR A 133 49.26 -1.03 38.25
CA THR A 133 49.84 -0.11 39.24
C THR A 133 49.71 -0.68 40.66
N ARG A 134 48.54 -1.19 41.04
CA ARG A 134 48.33 -1.85 42.34
C ARG A 134 49.25 -3.05 42.54
N ILE A 135 49.39 -3.91 41.53
CA ILE A 135 50.29 -5.07 41.58
C ILE A 135 51.74 -4.62 41.80
N ARG A 136 52.20 -3.58 41.08
CA ARG A 136 53.56 -3.04 41.23
C ARG A 136 53.81 -2.43 42.60
N GLU A 137 52.84 -1.67 43.14
CA GLU A 137 52.93 -1.08 44.47
C GLU A 137 52.98 -2.16 45.55
N ARG A 138 52.11 -3.17 45.46
CA ARG A 138 52.11 -4.32 46.35
C ARG A 138 53.44 -5.07 46.32
N ALA A 139 53.92 -5.43 45.14
CA ALA A 139 55.20 -6.13 44.99
C ALA A 139 56.38 -5.32 45.53
N ARG A 140 56.38 -3.99 45.34
CA ARG A 140 57.40 -3.10 45.92
C ARG A 140 57.33 -3.07 47.44
N SER A 141 56.13 -3.01 48.02
CA SER A 141 55.94 -3.04 49.47
C SER A 141 56.39 -4.37 50.08
N GLU A 142 56.02 -5.50 49.45
CA GLU A 142 56.44 -6.84 49.88
C GLU A 142 57.96 -7.01 49.80
N ALA A 143 58.59 -6.57 48.71
CA ALA A 143 60.04 -6.59 48.56
C ALA A 143 60.75 -5.73 49.62
N GLY A 144 60.21 -4.55 49.93
CA GLY A 144 60.74 -3.67 50.99
C GLY A 144 60.65 -4.31 52.38
N ALA A 145 59.52 -4.96 52.69
CA ALA A 145 59.36 -5.68 53.95
C ALA A 145 60.35 -6.84 54.10
N VAL A 146 60.60 -7.58 53.01
CA VAL A 146 61.57 -8.68 52.99
C VAL A 146 63.00 -8.16 53.21
N THR A 147 63.41 -7.07 52.55
CA THR A 147 64.76 -6.52 52.70
C THR A 147 64.98 -5.94 54.10
N GLU A 148 63.98 -5.27 54.67
CA GLU A 148 64.03 -4.74 56.03
C GLU A 148 64.12 -5.87 57.06
N SER A 149 63.26 -6.89 56.96
CA SER A 149 63.31 -8.07 57.83
C SER A 149 64.66 -8.80 57.75
N THR A 150 65.18 -8.99 56.53
CA THR A 150 66.48 -9.65 56.33
C THR A 150 67.61 -8.82 56.94
N THR A 151 67.60 -7.49 56.76
CA THR A 151 68.59 -6.59 57.34
C THR A 151 68.55 -6.63 58.88
N ALA A 152 67.35 -6.66 59.46
CA ALA A 152 67.16 -6.79 60.91
C ALA A 152 67.71 -8.11 61.45
N GLN A 153 67.41 -9.24 60.79
CA GLN A 153 67.96 -10.54 61.14
C GLN A 153 69.49 -10.57 61.07
N CYS A 154 70.08 -10.07 59.98
CA CYS A 154 71.53 -10.00 59.84
C CYS A 154 72.19 -9.18 60.95
N ARG A 155 71.58 -8.06 61.36
CA ARG A 155 72.08 -7.25 62.49
C ARG A 155 72.03 -8.02 63.81
N SER A 156 70.91 -8.68 64.12
CA SER A 156 70.77 -9.53 65.31
C SER A 156 71.85 -10.61 65.37
N MET A 157 72.10 -11.30 64.25
CA MET A 157 73.13 -12.34 64.17
C MET A 157 74.55 -11.81 64.41
N VAL A 158 74.85 -10.59 63.97
CA VAL A 158 76.16 -9.95 64.21
C VAL A 158 76.33 -9.58 65.68
N ASP A 159 75.27 -9.09 66.32
CA ASP A 159 75.29 -8.73 67.74
C ASP A 159 75.41 -9.97 68.65
N GLU A 160 74.76 -11.08 68.30
CA GLU A 160 74.87 -12.36 69.02
C GLU A 160 76.25 -13.03 68.92
N ALA A 161 77.04 -12.69 67.88
CA ALA A 161 78.35 -13.27 67.63
C ALA A 161 79.52 -12.52 68.31
N ARG A 162 79.26 -11.40 69.00
CA ARG A 162 80.24 -10.60 69.75
C ARG A 162 80.28 -10.96 71.22
#